data_AF-A0A353N3S7-F1
#
_entry.id   AF-A0A353N3S7-F1
#
_cell.length_a   1.000
_cell.length_b   1.000
_cell.length_c   1.000
_cell.angle_alpha   90.00
_cell.angle_beta   90.00
_cell.angle_gamma   90.00
#
_symmetry.space_group_name_H-M   'P 1'
#
loop_
_entity.id
_entity.type
_entity.pdbx_description
1 polymer ?
#
loop_
_entity_poly.entity_id
_entity_poly.type
_entity_poly.pdbx_seq_one_letter_code
_entity_poly.pdbx_strand_id
1 'polypeptide(L)'
;GAILGDEGSGYWIGLQAVKALIRAAEGRERKTELSITVLEGLGLYSLEMLPSLVYTRSLGRKEIASLVPIVIKTAEQGDAIAEEIINAAVSELIMLVNAVQQVLDFKASEVAVSGGLFSNPWLTALFSQRLEESCGSVLVEPSYPAVFGAAIYGARQTGLKLSFA
;
A
#
# COMPACT_ATOMS: atom_id res chain seq x y z
N GLY A 1 -7.34 9.45 -3.24
CA GLY A 1 -6.76 10.36 -2.24
C GLY A 1 -7.37 10.07 -0.88
N ALA A 2 -6.57 9.91 0.17
CA ALA A 2 -6.88 9.35 1.51
C ALA A 2 -8.27 9.59 2.14
N ILE A 3 -8.98 10.67 1.81
CA ILE A 3 -10.33 10.95 2.34
C ILE A 3 -11.41 10.11 1.60
N LEU A 4 -11.25 9.91 0.30
CA LEU A 4 -12.22 9.26 -0.59
C LEU A 4 -11.60 8.11 -1.40
N GLY A 5 -10.39 7.68 -1.05
CA GLY A 5 -9.71 6.58 -1.71
C GLY A 5 -8.30 6.36 -1.18
N ASP A 6 -7.41 5.84 -2.02
CA ASP A 6 -6.07 5.32 -1.68
C ASP A 6 -6.14 3.94 -0.99
N GLU A 7 -7.18 3.16 -1.26
CA GLU A 7 -7.25 1.74 -0.94
C GLU A 7 -6.00 1.01 -1.44
N GLY A 8 -5.48 0.10 -0.61
CA GLY A 8 -4.22 -0.59 -0.89
C GLY A 8 -2.93 0.25 -0.72
N SER A 9 -3.04 1.57 -0.48
CA SER A 9 -1.85 2.40 -0.22
C SER A 9 -1.24 2.16 1.17
N GLY A 10 -0.01 2.63 1.38
CA GLY A 10 0.65 2.52 2.68
C GLY A 10 -0.08 3.26 3.81
N TYR A 11 -0.72 4.39 3.51
CA TYR A 11 -1.57 5.06 4.50
C TYR A 11 -2.79 4.21 4.87
N TRP A 12 -3.43 3.60 3.87
CA TRP A 12 -4.59 2.74 4.10
C TRP A 12 -4.23 1.53 4.94
N ILE A 13 -3.11 0.85 4.63
CA ILE A 13 -2.59 -0.29 5.41
C ILE A 13 -2.36 0.12 6.86
N GLY A 14 -1.62 1.20 7.09
CA GLY A 14 -1.35 1.71 8.44
C GLY A 14 -2.65 2.07 9.18
N LEU A 15 -3.62 2.68 8.51
CA LEU A 15 -4.90 3.05 9.11
C LEU A 15 -5.72 1.81 9.50
N GLN A 16 -5.73 0.76 8.67
CA GLN A 16 -6.41 -0.50 9.03
C GLN A 16 -5.74 -1.16 10.24
N ALA A 17 -4.41 -1.11 10.34
CA ALA A 17 -3.69 -1.65 11.48
C ALA A 17 -4.04 -0.90 12.79
N VAL A 18 -4.11 0.44 12.75
CA VAL A 18 -4.57 1.25 13.89
C VAL A 18 -6.03 0.92 14.26
N LYS A 19 -6.91 0.76 13.27
CA LYS A 19 -8.31 0.36 13.51
C LYS A 19 -8.41 -1.02 14.14
N ALA A 20 -7.61 -1.98 13.69
CA ALA A 20 -7.56 -3.33 14.24
C ALA A 20 -7.10 -3.31 15.71
N LEU A 21 -6.05 -2.53 16.02
CA LEU A 21 -5.60 -2.29 17.39
C LEU A 21 -6.74 -1.74 18.29
N ILE A 22 -7.47 -0.73 17.82
CA ILE A 22 -8.61 -0.15 18.57
C ILE A 22 -9.69 -1.21 18.81
N ARG A 23 -10.09 -1.92 17.76
CA ARG A 23 -11.12 -2.97 17.87
C ARG A 23 -10.69 -4.08 18.82
N ALA A 24 -9.41 -4.48 18.81
CA ALA A 24 -8.89 -5.50 19.70
C ALA A 24 -8.97 -5.06 21.17
N ALA A 25 -8.68 -3.79 21.47
CA ALA A 25 -8.82 -3.25 22.82
C ALA A 25 -10.28 -3.13 23.28
N GLU A 26 -11.21 -2.92 22.36
CA GLU A 26 -12.66 -2.92 22.63
C GLU A 26 -13.28 -4.33 22.63
N GLY A 27 -12.48 -5.38 22.40
CA GLY A 27 -12.95 -6.77 22.33
C GLY A 27 -13.74 -7.11 21.06
N ARG A 28 -13.67 -6.27 20.02
CA ARG A 28 -14.35 -6.46 18.72
C ARG A 28 -13.49 -7.16 17.67
N GLU A 29 -12.21 -7.36 17.95
CA GLU A 29 -11.23 -8.07 17.12
C GLU A 29 -10.39 -8.97 18.04
N ARG A 30 -9.79 -10.03 17.49
CA ARG A 30 -8.82 -10.83 18.25
C ARG A 30 -7.59 -9.99 18.53
N LYS A 31 -7.09 -10.01 19.77
CA LYS A 31 -5.78 -9.47 20.10
C LYS A 31 -4.69 -10.41 19.57
N THR A 32 -3.85 -9.90 18.68
CA THR A 32 -2.72 -10.63 18.06
C THR A 32 -1.42 -9.84 18.22
N GLU A 33 -0.31 -10.35 17.67
CA GLU A 33 1.00 -9.68 17.72
C GLU A 33 0.94 -8.30 17.08
N LEU A 34 0.14 -8.15 16.01
CA LEU A 34 -0.11 -6.87 15.36
C LEU A 34 -0.56 -5.78 16.34
N SER A 35 -1.37 -6.12 17.34
CA SER A 35 -1.84 -5.12 18.32
C SER A 35 -0.67 -4.56 19.15
N ILE A 36 0.32 -5.40 19.47
CA ILE A 36 1.49 -5.01 20.26
C ILE A 36 2.42 -4.17 19.39
N THR A 37 2.78 -4.69 18.21
CA THR A 37 3.77 -4.06 17.34
C THR A 37 3.29 -2.72 16.76
N VAL A 38 1.99 -2.57 16.49
CA VAL A 38 1.42 -1.29 16.05
C VAL A 38 1.41 -0.26 17.18
N LEU A 39 1.08 -0.67 18.41
CA LEU A 39 1.10 0.23 19.56
C LEU A 39 2.53 0.76 19.82
N GLU A 40 3.52 -0.13 19.75
CA GLU A 40 4.94 0.21 19.84
C GLU A 40 5.40 1.09 18.66
N GLY A 41 4.95 0.78 17.44
CA GLY A 41 5.23 1.56 16.24
C GLY A 41 4.69 3.00 16.30
N LEU A 42 3.63 3.23 17.06
CA LEU A 42 3.11 4.56 17.38
C LEU A 42 3.85 5.26 18.53
N GLY A 43 4.82 4.59 19.16
CA GLY A 43 5.54 5.09 20.33
C GLY A 43 4.66 5.18 21.58
N LEU A 44 3.62 4.35 21.67
CA LEU A 44 2.66 4.37 22.78
C LEU A 44 2.91 3.23 23.77
N TYR A 45 2.74 3.54 25.05
CA TYR A 45 2.76 2.54 26.13
C TYR A 45 1.37 2.00 26.46
N SER A 46 0.31 2.74 26.09
CA SER A 46 -1.09 2.38 26.30
C SER A 46 -1.96 2.98 25.20
N LEU A 47 -3.03 2.26 24.83
CA LEU A 47 -4.00 2.76 23.85
C LEU A 47 -4.76 4.01 24.35
N GLU A 48 -4.82 4.22 25.67
CA GLU A 48 -5.43 5.43 26.27
C GLU A 48 -4.73 6.72 25.82
N MET A 49 -3.49 6.62 25.34
CA MET A 49 -2.72 7.75 24.79
C MET A 49 -3.01 8.01 23.30
N LEU A 50 -3.78 7.13 22.62
CA LEU A 50 -4.08 7.31 21.20
C LEU A 50 -4.94 8.56 20.92
N PRO A 51 -5.98 8.88 21.71
CA PRO A 51 -6.74 10.11 21.50
C PRO A 51 -5.87 11.37 21.56
N SER A 52 -4.91 11.45 22.50
CA SER A 52 -4.04 12.63 22.62
C SER A 52 -3.18 12.81 21.37
N LEU A 53 -2.62 11.74 20.80
CA LEU A 53 -1.88 11.77 19.51
C LEU A 53 -2.72 12.28 18.33
N VAL A 54 -4.01 11.93 18.30
CA VAL A 54 -4.94 12.41 17.26
C VAL A 54 -5.23 13.90 17.47
N TYR A 55 -5.51 14.31 18.72
CA TYR A 55 -5.84 15.71 19.03
C TYR A 55 -4.65 16.67 18.88
N THR A 56 -3.42 16.22 19.16
CA THR A 56 -2.20 17.03 18.94
C THR A 56 -1.80 17.13 17.46
N ARG A 57 -2.54 16.48 16.55
CA ARG A 57 -2.22 16.34 15.11
C ARG A 57 -0.84 15.72 14.84
N SER A 58 -0.29 15.02 15.82
CA SER A 58 0.99 14.32 15.69
C SER A 58 0.83 13.02 14.90
N LEU A 59 -0.37 12.45 14.87
CA LEU A 59 -0.70 11.28 14.05
C LEU A 59 -1.18 11.69 12.65
N GLY A 60 -0.25 12.08 11.79
CA GLY A 60 -0.51 12.45 10.41
C GLY A 60 -0.48 11.26 9.44
N ARG A 61 -0.67 11.56 8.15
CA ARG A 61 -0.65 10.56 7.07
C ARG A 61 0.69 9.82 7.00
N LYS A 62 1.79 10.52 7.26
CA LYS A 62 3.15 9.98 7.18
C LYS A 62 3.42 9.02 8.34
N GLU A 63 3.01 9.39 9.53
CA GLU A 63 3.17 8.58 10.74
C GLU A 63 2.35 7.30 10.62
N ILE A 64 1.10 7.40 10.16
CA ILE A 64 0.27 6.22 9.89
C ILE A 64 0.91 5.34 8.81
N ALA A 65 1.37 5.91 7.70
CA ALA A 65 2.02 5.13 6.64
C ALA A 65 3.36 4.51 7.07
N SER A 66 4.04 5.05 8.08
CA SER A 66 5.27 4.47 8.62
C SER A 66 5.07 3.17 9.38
N LEU A 67 3.82 2.79 9.67
CA LEU A 67 3.49 1.48 10.25
C LEU A 67 3.61 0.34 9.23
N VAL A 68 3.62 0.61 7.93
CA VAL A 68 3.60 -0.42 6.88
C VAL A 68 4.70 -1.49 7.05
N PRO A 69 5.98 -1.16 7.28
CA PRO A 69 7.01 -2.18 7.45
C PRO A 69 6.73 -3.10 8.65
N ILE A 70 6.09 -2.58 9.70
CA ILE A 70 5.68 -3.36 10.87
C ILE A 70 4.56 -4.32 10.47
N VAL A 71 3.51 -3.83 9.79
CA VAL A 71 2.38 -4.65 9.36
C VAL A 71 2.83 -5.77 8.42
N ILE A 72 3.69 -5.45 7.45
CA ILE A 72 4.24 -6.46 6.51
C ILE A 72 5.04 -7.51 7.28
N LYS A 73 5.97 -7.10 8.16
CA LYS A 73 6.78 -8.04 8.94
C LYS A 73 5.91 -8.95 9.83
N THR A 74 4.87 -8.39 10.45
CA THR A 74 3.96 -9.16 11.30
C THR A 74 3.11 -10.14 10.47
N ALA A 75 2.71 -9.76 9.25
CA ALA A 75 2.05 -10.68 8.31
C ALA A 75 3.00 -11.80 7.85
N GLU A 76 4.26 -11.50 7.52
CA GLU A 76 5.28 -12.50 7.17
C GLU A 76 5.51 -13.56 8.27
N GLN A 77 5.21 -13.20 9.53
CA GLN A 77 5.32 -14.08 10.70
C GLN A 77 4.06 -14.91 10.98
N GLY A 78 3.01 -14.80 10.15
CA GLY A 78 1.79 -15.59 10.28
C GLY A 78 0.70 -14.96 11.17
N ASP A 79 0.78 -13.66 11.45
CA ASP A 79 -0.30 -12.98 12.18
C ASP A 79 -1.53 -12.83 11.28
N ALA A 80 -2.62 -13.51 11.65
CA ALA A 80 -3.83 -13.57 10.84
C ALA A 80 -4.43 -12.18 10.52
N ILE A 81 -4.42 -11.23 11.46
CA ILE A 81 -5.01 -9.90 11.23
C ILE A 81 -4.11 -9.07 10.32
N ALA A 82 -2.79 -9.19 10.47
CA ALA A 82 -1.85 -8.53 9.57
C ALA A 82 -1.95 -9.09 8.13
N GLU A 83 -2.04 -10.42 7.99
CA GLU A 83 -2.27 -11.08 6.70
C GLU A 83 -3.57 -10.63 6.06
N GLU A 84 -4.67 -10.54 6.82
CA GLU A 84 -5.96 -10.04 6.32
C GLU A 84 -5.84 -8.62 5.76
N ILE A 85 -5.15 -7.72 6.48
CA ILE A 85 -4.93 -6.33 6.04
C ILE A 85 -4.11 -6.28 4.75
N ILE A 86 -3.02 -7.03 4.67
CA ILE A 86 -2.17 -7.05 3.48
C ILE A 86 -2.91 -7.66 2.28
N ASN A 87 -3.62 -8.76 2.48
CA ASN A 87 -4.40 -9.40 1.41
C ASN A 87 -5.52 -8.49 0.91
N ALA A 88 -6.19 -7.76 1.79
CA ALA A 88 -7.18 -6.76 1.41
C ALA A 88 -6.54 -5.61 0.61
N ALA A 89 -5.37 -5.11 1.06
CA ALA A 89 -4.64 -4.08 0.33
C ALA A 89 -4.25 -4.52 -1.09
N VAL A 90 -3.70 -5.73 -1.24
CA VAL A 90 -3.36 -6.31 -2.54
C VAL A 90 -4.61 -6.46 -3.41
N SER A 91 -5.72 -6.92 -2.84
CA SER A 91 -6.98 -7.11 -3.58
C SER A 91 -7.51 -5.78 -4.15
N GLU A 92 -7.45 -4.70 -3.38
CA GLU A 92 -7.82 -3.36 -3.84
C GLU A 92 -6.94 -2.88 -5.01
N LEU A 93 -5.62 -3.12 -4.94
CA LEU A 93 -4.71 -2.77 -6.04
C LEU A 93 -5.00 -3.60 -7.31
N ILE A 94 -5.30 -4.89 -7.15
CA ILE A 94 -5.68 -5.76 -8.28
C ILE A 94 -7.02 -5.33 -8.90
N MET A 95 -7.99 -4.91 -8.09
CA MET A 95 -9.26 -4.35 -8.58
C MET A 95 -9.04 -3.10 -9.44
N LEU A 96 -8.09 -2.24 -9.07
CA LEU A 96 -7.73 -1.08 -9.88
C LEU A 96 -7.14 -1.48 -11.25
N VAL A 97 -6.25 -2.48 -11.28
CA VAL A 97 -5.69 -2.99 -12.54
C VAL A 97 -6.79 -3.54 -13.45
N ASN A 98 -7.67 -4.39 -12.90
CA ASN A 98 -8.80 -4.97 -13.62
C ASN A 98 -9.73 -3.90 -14.20
N ALA A 99 -10.06 -2.87 -13.41
CA ALA A 99 -10.92 -1.79 -13.86
C ALA A 99 -10.33 -1.05 -15.06
N VAL A 100 -9.02 -0.79 -15.07
CA VAL A 100 -8.33 -0.14 -16.20
C VAL A 100 -8.30 -1.05 -17.43
N GLN A 101 -8.01 -2.34 -17.27
CA GLN A 101 -7.99 -3.29 -18.38
C GLN A 101 -9.35 -3.40 -19.06
N GLN A 102 -10.44 -3.45 -18.27
CA GLN A 102 -11.79 -3.52 -18.80
C GLN A 102 -12.16 -2.26 -19.58
N VAL A 103 -11.82 -1.07 -19.06
CA VAL A 103 -12.14 0.20 -19.73
C VAL A 103 -11.36 0.40 -21.03
N LEU A 104 -10.12 -0.10 -21.09
CA LEU A 104 -9.24 0.06 -22.25
C LEU A 104 -9.28 -1.12 -23.23
N ASP A 105 -10.08 -2.16 -22.97
CA ASP A 105 -10.05 -3.46 -23.67
C ASP A 105 -8.61 -4.00 -23.84
N PHE A 106 -7.82 -3.84 -22.78
CA PHE A 106 -6.39 -4.14 -22.77
C PHE A 106 -6.15 -5.48 -22.08
N LYS A 107 -5.94 -6.54 -22.88
CA LYS A 107 -5.77 -7.92 -22.39
C LYS A 107 -4.31 -8.21 -22.03
N ALA A 108 -4.12 -9.02 -20.97
CA ALA A 108 -2.88 -9.67 -20.54
C ALA A 108 -1.63 -8.80 -20.80
N SER A 109 -1.32 -7.93 -19.84
CA SER A 109 -0.41 -6.82 -20.06
C SER A 109 0.72 -6.78 -19.04
N GLU A 110 1.77 -6.06 -19.40
CA GLU A 110 2.84 -5.69 -18.49
C GLU A 110 2.36 -4.57 -17.56
N VAL A 111 2.48 -4.78 -16.25
CA VAL A 111 2.17 -3.78 -15.23
C VAL A 111 3.46 -3.35 -14.57
N ALA A 112 3.77 -2.06 -14.67
CA ALA A 112 4.87 -1.47 -13.92
C ALA A 112 4.35 -0.87 -12.62
N VAL A 113 5.03 -1.13 -11.51
CA VAL A 113 4.69 -0.56 -10.19
C VAL A 113 5.64 0.56 -9.80
N SER A 114 5.15 1.47 -8.96
CA SER A 114 5.96 2.52 -8.36
C SER A 114 5.50 2.83 -6.94
N GLY A 115 6.40 3.36 -6.13
CA GLY A 115 6.14 3.74 -4.74
C GLY A 115 6.76 2.78 -3.72
N GLY A 116 6.92 3.28 -2.50
CA GLY A 116 7.72 2.61 -1.45
C GLY A 116 7.16 1.29 -0.93
N LEU A 117 5.89 0.96 -1.21
CA LEU A 117 5.34 -0.37 -0.89
C LEU A 117 6.10 -1.48 -1.61
N PHE A 118 6.39 -1.26 -2.90
CA PHE A 118 7.04 -2.25 -3.76
C PHE A 118 8.56 -2.32 -3.56
N SER A 119 9.10 -1.59 -2.58
CA SER A 119 10.47 -1.78 -2.10
C SER A 119 10.60 -2.98 -1.15
N ASN A 120 9.50 -3.55 -0.66
CA ASN A 120 9.51 -4.79 0.12
C ASN A 120 9.35 -6.02 -0.82
N PRO A 121 10.33 -6.93 -0.90
CA PRO A 121 10.29 -8.05 -1.85
C PRO A 121 9.14 -9.04 -1.61
N TRP A 122 8.76 -9.27 -0.35
CA TRP A 122 7.69 -10.21 -0.02
C TRP A 122 6.33 -9.70 -0.49
N LEU A 123 6.02 -8.43 -0.22
CA LEU A 123 4.81 -7.77 -0.71
C LEU A 123 4.80 -7.71 -2.24
N THR A 124 5.93 -7.40 -2.87
CA THR A 124 6.05 -7.37 -4.34
C THR A 124 5.79 -8.74 -4.95
N ALA A 125 6.33 -9.82 -4.36
CA ALA A 125 6.08 -11.19 -4.82
C ALA A 125 4.60 -11.58 -4.65
N LEU A 126 4.00 -11.27 -3.50
CA LEU A 126 2.57 -11.52 -3.25
C LEU A 126 1.67 -10.79 -4.26
N PHE A 127 1.97 -9.51 -4.54
CA PHE A 127 1.25 -8.74 -5.54
C PHE A 127 1.42 -9.32 -6.94
N SER A 128 2.65 -9.68 -7.34
CA SER A 128 2.93 -10.29 -8.64
C SER A 128 2.15 -11.59 -8.85
N GLN A 129 2.14 -12.47 -7.84
CA GLN A 129 1.37 -13.71 -7.90
C GLN A 129 -0.13 -13.43 -8.09
N ARG A 130 -0.70 -12.53 -7.28
CA ARG A 130 -2.13 -12.20 -7.39
C ARG A 130 -2.50 -11.52 -8.71
N LEU A 131 -1.58 -10.75 -9.28
CA LEU A 131 -1.74 -10.11 -10.58
C LEU A 131 -1.83 -11.13 -11.71
N GLU A 132 -0.95 -12.13 -11.71
CA GLU A 132 -0.99 -13.21 -12.68
C GLU A 132 -2.27 -14.05 -12.54
N GLU A 133 -2.62 -14.44 -11.31
CA GLU A 133 -3.80 -15.27 -11.02
C GLU A 133 -5.12 -14.57 -11.38
N SER A 134 -5.22 -13.27 -11.12
CA SER A 134 -6.49 -12.53 -11.25
C SER A 134 -6.68 -11.91 -12.63
N CYS A 135 -5.61 -11.50 -13.29
CA CYS A 135 -5.65 -10.64 -14.47
C CYS A 135 -4.83 -11.19 -15.66
N GLY A 136 -4.12 -12.31 -15.48
CA GLY A 136 -3.17 -12.83 -16.48
C GLY A 136 -2.07 -11.84 -16.87
N SER A 137 -1.78 -10.89 -15.98
CA SER A 137 -0.83 -9.79 -16.22
C SER A 137 0.45 -10.03 -15.44
N VAL A 138 1.56 -9.52 -15.95
CA VAL A 138 2.88 -9.74 -15.35
C VAL A 138 3.46 -8.44 -14.82
N LEU A 139 4.12 -8.53 -13.67
CA LEU A 139 4.83 -7.41 -13.10
C LEU A 139 6.14 -7.18 -13.85
N VAL A 140 6.39 -5.96 -14.29
CA VAL A 140 7.64 -5.58 -14.95
C VAL A 140 8.30 -4.40 -14.25
N GLU A 141 9.62 -4.35 -14.32
CA GLU A 141 10.39 -3.19 -13.86
C GLU A 141 10.24 -2.03 -14.85
N PRO A 142 10.02 -0.79 -14.37
CA PRO A 142 10.00 0.38 -15.25
C PRO A 142 11.35 0.52 -15.96
N SER A 143 11.34 0.60 -17.30
CA SER A 143 12.59 0.77 -18.08
C SER A 143 13.30 2.10 -17.80
N TYR A 144 12.56 3.11 -17.32
CA TYR A 144 13.08 4.43 -16.99
C TYR A 144 12.38 5.01 -15.74
N PRO A 145 13.05 5.87 -14.95
CA PRO A 145 12.40 6.63 -13.90
C PRO A 145 11.28 7.53 -14.43
N ALA A 146 10.23 7.75 -13.62
CA ALA A 146 9.04 8.51 -14.02
C ALA A 146 9.34 9.93 -14.54
N VAL A 147 10.45 10.55 -14.13
CA VAL A 147 10.89 11.86 -14.62
C VAL A 147 11.18 11.88 -16.13
N PHE A 148 11.62 10.76 -16.71
CA PHE A 148 11.78 10.62 -18.15
C PHE A 148 10.43 10.70 -18.86
N GLY A 149 9.40 10.03 -18.31
CA GLY A 149 8.03 10.14 -18.80
C GLY A 149 7.51 11.59 -18.80
N ALA A 150 7.80 12.34 -17.74
CA ALA A 150 7.47 13.77 -17.67
C ALA A 150 8.18 14.60 -18.75
N ALA A 151 9.48 14.36 -18.97
CA ALA A 151 10.24 15.04 -20.02
C ALA A 151 9.71 14.71 -21.43
N ILE A 152 9.43 13.43 -21.72
CA ILE A 152 8.81 12.98 -22.98
C ILE A 152 7.46 13.66 -23.19
N TYR A 153 6.62 13.70 -22.15
CA TYR A 153 5.32 14.33 -22.21
C TYR A 153 5.43 15.83 -22.53
N GLY A 154 6.31 16.56 -21.82
CA GLY A 154 6.54 17.98 -22.07
C GLY A 154 7.05 18.27 -23.48
N ALA A 155 8.02 17.49 -23.97
CA ALA A 155 8.55 17.66 -25.32
C ALA A 155 7.50 17.40 -26.42
N ARG A 156 6.62 16.41 -26.22
CA ARG A 156 5.48 16.18 -27.12
C ARG A 156 4.54 17.37 -27.20
N GLN A 157 4.30 18.09 -26.11
CA GLN A 157 3.44 19.29 -26.10
C GLN A 157 4.03 20.46 -26.89
N THR A 158 5.35 20.53 -27.03
CA THR A 158 6.06 21.62 -27.73
C THR A 158 6.58 21.22 -29.11
N GLY A 159 6.34 19.99 -29.55
CA GLY A 159 6.90 19.43 -30.80
C GLY A 159 8.42 19.18 -30.76
N LEU A 160 9.03 19.22 -29.58
CA LEU A 160 10.45 18.91 -29.40
C LEU A 160 10.65 17.39 -29.51
N LYS A 161 11.68 16.96 -30.25
CA LYS A 161 12.11 15.56 -30.27
C LYS A 161 13.21 15.36 -29.23
N LEU A 162 12.93 14.55 -28.22
CA LEU A 162 13.94 14.10 -27.26
C LEU A 162 14.57 12.80 -27.74
N SER A 163 15.89 12.71 -27.60
CA SER A 163 16.67 11.48 -27.70
C SER A 163 17.29 11.27 -26.33
N PHE A 164 17.09 10.07 -25.78
CA PHE A 164 17.83 9.61 -24.62
C PHE A 164 18.98 8.74 -25.14
N ALA A 165 20.19 9.00 -24.65
CA ALA A 165 21.38 8.22 -24.98
C ALA A 165 21.43 6.94 -24.15
#